data_AF-A0A2D7F734-F1
#
_entry.id   AF-A0A2D7F734-F1
#
_cell.length_a   1.000
_cell.length_b   1.000
_cell.length_c   1.000
_cell.angle_alpha   90.00
_cell.angle_beta   90.00
_cell.angle_gamma   90.00
#
_symmetry.space_group_name_H-M   'P 1'
#
loop_
_entity.id
_entity.type
_entity.pdbx_description
1 polymer ?
#
loop_
_entity_poly.entity_id
_entity_poly.type
_entity_poly.pdbx_seq_one_letter_code
_entity_poly.pdbx_strand_id
1 'polypeptide(L)' 'MGQLTYWRVMRLHDARRKLISPQRPNQAIGDIAAEEGFWEFSRFSMQYRQHFGERPSDTRKNANH' A
#
# COMPACT_ATOMS: atom_id res chain seq x y z
N MET A 1 -20.10 14.11 6.59
CA MET A 1 -19.58 12.77 6.94
C MET A 1 -19.05 12.09 5.67
N GLY A 2 -17.74 11.84 5.58
CA GLY A 2 -17.22 10.56 5.08
C GLY A 2 -16.77 10.34 3.63
N GLN A 3 -16.91 11.26 2.67
CA GLN A 3 -16.63 10.91 1.25
C GLN A 3 -15.15 10.64 0.94
N LEU A 4 -14.23 11.26 1.69
CA LEU A 4 -12.79 11.12 1.48
C LEU A 4 -12.21 9.81 2.04
N THR A 5 -12.93 9.13 2.94
CA THR A 5 -12.40 7.96 3.65
C THR A 5 -12.49 6.71 2.78
N TYR A 6 -13.61 6.53 2.07
CA TYR A 6 -13.83 5.36 1.22
C TYR A 6 -12.81 5.25 0.08
N TRP A 7 -12.54 6.38 -0.62
CA TRP A 7 -11.53 6.42 -1.68
C TRP A 7 -10.11 6.13 -1.17
N ARG A 8 -9.77 6.57 0.04
CA ARG A 8 -8.47 6.26 0.67
C ARG A 8 -8.35 4.78 0.98
N VAL A 9 -9.40 4.16 1.50
CA VAL A 9 -9.43 2.71 1.77
C VAL A 9 -9.29 1.91 0.47
N MET A 10 -9.97 2.31 -0.60
CA MET A 10 -9.83 1.67 -1.91
C MET A 10 -8.39 1.70 -2.43
N ARG A 11 -7.72 2.86 -2.37
CA ARG A 11 -6.30 2.98 -2.77
C ARG A 11 -5.36 2.12 -1.92
N LEU A 12 -5.62 2.03 -0.62
CA LEU A 12 -4.86 1.16 0.28
C LEU A 12 -5.05 -0.33 -0.07
N HIS A 13 -6.26 -0.73 -0.45
CA HIS A 13 -6.53 -2.09 -0.93
C HIS A 13 -5.86 -2.38 -2.28
N ASP A 14 -5.84 -1.43 -3.21
CA ASP A 14 -5.18 -1.64 -4.50
C ASP A 14 -3.65 -1.71 -4.35
N ALA A 15 -3.06 -0.83 -3.53
CA ALA A 15 -1.66 -0.92 -3.12
C ALA A 15 -1.34 -2.30 -2.55
N ARG A 16 -2.21 -2.84 -1.67
CA ARG A 16 -2.03 -4.18 -1.09
C ARG A 16 -2.00 -5.25 -2.18
N ARG A 17 -2.91 -5.20 -3.16
CA ARG A 17 -2.93 -6.16 -4.29
C ARG A 17 -1.63 -6.11 -5.09
N LYS A 18 -1.10 -4.91 -5.35
CA LYS A 18 0.18 -4.73 -6.04
C LYS A 18 1.35 -5.27 -5.22
N LEU A 19 1.34 -5.07 -3.90
CA LEU A 19 2.38 -5.57 -2.99
C LEU A 19 2.42 -7.10 -2.87
N ILE A 20 1.26 -7.76 -2.97
CA ILE A 20 1.18 -9.24 -2.94
C ILE A 20 1.34 -9.87 -4.33
N SER A 21 1.34 -9.08 -5.40
CA SER A 21 1.40 -9.61 -6.75
C SER A 21 2.81 -10.14 -7.06
N PRO A 22 2.96 -11.45 -7.37
CA PRO A 22 4.25 -12.05 -7.69
C PRO A 22 4.78 -11.60 -9.08
N GLN A 23 3.97 -10.87 -9.86
CA GLN A 23 4.33 -10.42 -11.20
C GLN A 23 5.41 -9.33 -11.20
N ARG A 24 5.62 -8.64 -10.07
CA ARG A 24 6.56 -7.51 -9.97
C ARG A 24 7.37 -7.54 -8.66
N PRO A 25 8.20 -8.57 -8.44
CA PRO A 25 8.97 -8.71 -7.19
C PRO A 25 9.95 -7.55 -6.97
N ASN A 26 10.44 -6.93 -8.05
CA ASN A 26 11.39 -5.82 -8.00
C ASN A 26 10.74 -4.43 -7.93
N GLN A 27 9.41 -4.30 -7.99
CA GLN A 27 8.78 -2.98 -7.94
C GLN A 27 8.96 -2.37 -6.55
N ALA A 28 9.45 -1.13 -6.48
CA ALA A 28 9.64 -0.47 -5.20
C ALA A 28 8.27 -0.13 -4.57
N ILE A 29 8.19 -0.29 -3.25
CA ILE A 29 6.97 0.08 -2.49
C ILE A 29 6.65 1.56 -2.67
N GLY A 30 7.68 2.40 -2.86
CA GLY A 30 7.54 3.82 -3.20
C GLY A 30 6.86 4.06 -4.55
N ASP A 31 7.18 3.26 -5.57
CA ASP A 31 6.53 3.36 -6.88
C ASP A 31 5.05 2.96 -6.79
N ILE A 32 4.74 1.90 -6.05
CA ILE A 32 3.35 1.47 -5.80
C ILE A 32 2.58 2.59 -5.08
N ALA A 33 3.19 3.23 -4.09
CA ALA A 33 2.57 4.35 -3.39
C ALA A 33 2.33 5.54 -4.33
N ALA A 34 3.29 5.87 -5.20
CA ALA A 34 3.17 6.94 -6.17
C ALA A 34 2.07 6.66 -7.22
N GLU A 35 1.94 5.42 -7.71
CA GLU A 35 0.86 4.99 -8.62
C GLU A 35 -0.53 5.18 -7.99
N GLU A 36 -0.67 4.93 -6.69
CA GLU A 36 -1.92 5.14 -5.95
C GLU A 36 -2.18 6.62 -5.57
N GLY A 37 -1.26 7.52 -5.90
CA GLY A 37 -1.36 8.96 -5.63
C GLY A 37 -0.86 9.37 -4.25
N PHE A 38 -0.01 8.57 -3.61
CA PHE A 38 0.73 8.95 -2.40
C PHE A 38 2.13 9.44 -2.77
N TRP A 39 2.32 10.76 -2.65
CA TRP A 39 3.61 11.40 -2.89
C TRP A 39 4.59 11.25 -1.72
N GLU A 40 4.08 11.00 -0.51
CA GLU A 40 4.89 10.83 0.71
C GLU A 40 4.87 9.38 1.18
N PHE A 41 5.99 8.68 1.03
CA PHE A 41 6.15 7.29 1.47
C PHE A 41 5.87 7.10 2.97
N SER A 42 6.38 8.00 3.81
CA SER A 42 6.17 7.96 5.26
C SER A 42 4.69 8.03 5.63
N ARG A 43 3.93 8.88 4.93
CA ARG A 43 2.49 9.05 5.18
C ARG A 43 1.70 7.84 4.72
N PHE A 44 2.04 7.29 3.54
CA PHE A 44 1.48 6.04 3.05
C PHE A 44 1.71 4.90 4.04
N SER A 45 2.96 4.69 4.48
CA SER A 45 3.29 3.61 5.42
C SER A 45 2.57 3.76 6.77
N MET A 46 2.39 5.00 7.27
CA MET A 46 1.62 5.23 8.50
C MET A 46 0.14 4.94 8.31
N GLN A 47 -0.47 5.37 7.21
CA GLN A 47 -1.88 5.11 6.93
C GLN A 47 -2.15 3.62 6.66
N TYR A 48 -1.27 2.97 5.93
CA TYR A 48 -1.34 1.55 5.65
C TYR A 48 -1.26 0.73 6.94
N ARG A 49 -0.29 1.05 7.82
CA ARG A 49 -0.17 0.38 9.12
C ARG A 49 -1.38 0.63 10.02
N GLN A 50 -1.93 1.84 10.03
CA GLN A 50 -3.14 2.13 10.80
C GLN A 50 -4.36 1.35 10.30
N HIS A 51 -4.42 1.05 9.00
CA HIS A 51 -5.57 0.36 8.40
C HIS A 51 -5.46 -1.17 8.42
N PHE A 52 -4.27 -1.72 8.17
CA PHE A 52 -4.04 -3.17 8.06
C PHE A 52 -3.26 -3.77 9.24
N GLY A 53 -2.68 -2.96 10.13
CA GLY A 53 -1.86 -3.43 11.26
C GLY A 53 -0.43 -3.81 10.90
N GLU A 54 -0.11 -3.98 9.62
CA GLU A 54 1.21 -4.36 9.09
C GLU A 54 1.80 -3.25 8.20
N ARG A 55 3.12 -3.22 7.97
CA ARG A 55 3.73 -2.27 7.02
C ARG A 55 3.68 -2.86 5.61
N PRO A 56 3.61 -2.04 4.56
CA PRO A 56 3.60 -2.53 3.18
C PRO A 56 4.84 -3.37 2.83
N SER A 57 5.97 -3.14 3.50
CA SER A 57 7.17 -3.97 3.40
C SER A 57 7.00 -5.37 3.97
N ASP A 58 6.26 -5.50 5.06
CA ASP A 58 6.00 -6.79 5.71
C ASP A 58 5.02 -7.59 4.86
N THR A 59 3.96 -6.95 4.35
CA THR A 59 3.04 -7.57 3.38
C THR A 59 3.78 -8.14 2.18
N ARG A 60 4.70 -7.36 1.58
CA ARG A 60 5.50 -7.82 0.43
C ARG A 60 6.44 -8.96 0.77
N LYS A 61 7.09 -8.91 1.94
CA LYS A 61 7.94 -10.01 2.41
C LYS A 61 7.14 -11.29 2.60
N ASN A 62 5.94 -11.19 3.15
CA ASN A 62 5.08 -12.33 3.42
C ASN A 62 4.45 -12.92 2.14
N ALA A 63 4.26 -12.11 1.10
CA ALA A 63 3.79 -12.60 -0.20
C ALA A 63 4.88 -13.26 -1.05
N ASN A 64 6.15 -12.99 -0.73
CA ASN A 64 7.31 -13.53 -1.45
C ASN A 64 7.96 -14.72 -0.70
N HIS A 65 7.30 -15.21 0.35
CA HIS A 65 7.65 -16.41 1.11
C HIS A 65 6.66 -17.51 0.77
#